data_AF-A0A1J4RMF2-F1
#
_entry.id   AF-A0A1J4RMF2-F1
#
_cell.length_a   1.000
_cell.length_b   1.000
_cell.length_c   1.000
_cell.angle_alpha   90.00
_cell.angle_beta   90.00
_cell.angle_gamma   90.00
#
_symmetry.space_group_name_H-M   'P 1'
#
loop_
_entity.id
_entity.type
_entity.pdbx_description
1 polymer ?
#
loop_
_entity_poly.entity_id
_entity_poly.type
_entity_poly.pdbx_seq_one_letter_code
_entity_poly.pdbx_strand_id
1 'polypeptide(L)'
;MSYGDFKQAHYIASYILDEKLHASEDMRLLEALNCAMIISYCRPFSGNDRNTDIKIPDLPASFLKGISEDEKEIHEVVMADRNTLMAHSDSSAHSLRPEVWKIKEHKIMMPWKNDTKAPLTKEATLIFQSLAKKMWYKVIIEHKKREPEMLQYFTEIEMDQIIEEGETKNG
;
A
#
# COMPACT_ATOMS: atom_id res chain seq x y z
N MET A 1 -9.49 8.38 -6.61
CA MET A 1 -8.61 7.20 -6.74
C MET A 1 -8.22 6.69 -5.36
N SER A 2 -9.13 6.00 -4.66
CA SER A 2 -8.85 5.44 -3.31
C SER A 2 -9.61 4.14 -3.05
N TYR A 3 -10.78 3.96 -3.66
CA TYR A 3 -11.53 2.70 -3.67
C TYR A 3 -10.71 1.53 -4.24
N GLY A 4 -10.10 1.73 -5.42
CA GLY A 4 -9.37 0.68 -6.12
C GLY A 4 -8.14 0.22 -5.34
N ASP A 5 -7.46 1.16 -4.69
CA ASP A 5 -6.28 0.93 -3.89
C ASP A 5 -6.58 0.07 -2.64
N PHE A 6 -7.59 0.42 -1.83
CA PHE A 6 -7.93 -0.41 -0.67
C PHE A 6 -8.48 -1.79 -1.04
N LYS A 7 -9.22 -1.88 -2.15
CA LYS A 7 -9.69 -3.17 -2.69
C LYS A 7 -8.49 -4.04 -3.09
N GLN A 8 -7.53 -3.47 -3.81
CA GLN A 8 -6.33 -4.18 -4.23
C GLN A 8 -5.50 -4.63 -3.02
N ALA A 9 -5.25 -3.76 -2.04
CA ALA A 9 -4.56 -4.13 -0.81
C ALA A 9 -5.24 -5.28 -0.08
N HIS A 10 -6.58 -5.25 0.04
CA HIS A 10 -7.36 -6.33 0.64
C HIS A 10 -7.25 -7.65 -0.12
N TYR A 11 -7.31 -7.60 -1.46
CA TYR A 11 -7.21 -8.81 -2.29
C TYR A 11 -5.83 -9.44 -2.23
N ILE A 12 -4.77 -8.64 -2.25
CA ILE A 12 -3.41 -9.15 -2.09
C ILE A 12 -3.23 -9.80 -0.72
N ALA A 13 -3.69 -9.15 0.36
CA ALA A 13 -3.65 -9.72 1.71
C ALA A 13 -4.42 -11.06 1.79
N SER A 14 -5.58 -11.13 1.14
CA SER A 14 -6.39 -12.36 1.08
C SER A 14 -5.64 -13.47 0.36
N TYR A 15 -5.05 -13.18 -0.81
CA TYR A 15 -4.26 -14.15 -1.57
C TYR A 15 -3.06 -14.69 -0.77
N ILE A 16 -2.33 -13.81 -0.07
CA ILE A 16 -1.21 -14.21 0.80
C ILE A 16 -1.67 -15.21 1.87
N LEU A 17 -2.85 -14.99 2.46
CA LEU A 17 -3.41 -15.82 3.52
C LEU A 17 -3.97 -17.15 2.99
N ASP A 18 -4.71 -17.10 1.88
CA ASP A 18 -5.39 -18.22 1.26
C ASP A 18 -4.37 -19.24 0.70
N GLU A 19 -3.33 -18.73 0.01
CA GLU A 19 -2.22 -19.54 -0.49
C GLU A 19 -1.17 -19.86 0.58
N LYS A 20 -1.38 -19.40 1.83
CA LYS A 20 -0.52 -19.65 2.99
C LYS A 20 0.95 -19.32 2.72
N LEU A 21 1.22 -18.22 2.01
CA LEU A 21 2.57 -17.89 1.54
C LEU A 21 3.59 -17.69 2.68
N HIS A 22 3.13 -17.37 3.89
CA HIS A 22 3.97 -17.33 5.09
C HIS A 22 4.62 -18.68 5.47
N ALA A 23 4.08 -19.79 4.98
CA ALA A 23 4.63 -21.14 5.17
C ALA A 23 5.35 -21.66 3.91
N SER A 24 5.44 -20.85 2.84
CA SER A 24 6.13 -21.19 1.61
C SER A 24 7.63 -21.13 1.79
N GLU A 25 8.37 -22.02 1.12
CA GLU A 25 9.83 -21.94 1.02
C GLU A 25 10.28 -20.79 0.10
N ASP A 26 9.44 -20.39 -0.87
CA ASP A 26 9.72 -19.25 -1.75
C ASP A 26 9.19 -17.93 -1.15
N MET A 27 10.07 -17.24 -0.44
CA MET A 27 9.79 -15.95 0.19
C MET A 27 9.66 -14.79 -0.80
N ARG A 28 10.16 -14.93 -2.04
CA ARG A 28 10.20 -13.81 -3.00
C ARG A 28 8.81 -13.35 -3.40
N LEU A 29 7.89 -14.30 -3.56
CA LEU A 29 6.50 -14.00 -3.87
C LEU A 29 5.82 -13.28 -2.69
N LEU A 30 6.07 -13.74 -1.46
CA LEU A 30 5.55 -13.09 -0.25
C LEU A 30 6.08 -11.66 -0.12
N GLU A 31 7.38 -11.45 -0.30
CA GLU A 31 8.00 -10.12 -0.27
C GLU A 31 7.42 -9.19 -1.35
N ALA A 32 7.28 -9.67 -2.58
CA ALA A 32 6.75 -8.89 -3.69
C ALA A 32 5.28 -8.50 -3.46
N LEU A 33 4.47 -9.43 -2.97
CA LEU A 33 3.06 -9.18 -2.66
C LEU A 33 2.91 -8.28 -1.43
N ASN A 34 3.71 -8.47 -0.38
CA ASN A 34 3.74 -7.58 0.78
C ASN A 34 4.06 -6.13 0.37
N CYS A 35 5.04 -5.98 -0.53
CA CYS A 35 5.40 -4.69 -1.10
C CYS A 35 4.23 -4.05 -1.87
N ALA A 36 3.62 -4.78 -2.80
CA ALA A 36 2.48 -4.29 -3.57
C ALA A 36 1.27 -3.93 -2.68
N MET A 37 1.02 -4.74 -1.66
CA MET A 37 -0.03 -4.55 -0.65
C MET A 37 0.16 -3.25 0.13
N ILE A 38 1.37 -3.02 0.67
CA ILE A 38 1.70 -1.80 1.43
C ILE A 38 1.60 -0.56 0.54
N ILE A 39 2.18 -0.58 -0.66
CA ILE A 39 2.10 0.55 -1.61
C ILE A 39 0.64 0.90 -1.88
N SER A 40 -0.16 -0.11 -2.24
CA SER A 40 -1.56 0.08 -2.58
C SER A 40 -2.32 0.70 -1.40
N TYR A 41 -2.14 0.20 -0.18
CA TYR A 41 -2.81 0.76 1.00
C TYR A 41 -2.36 2.19 1.35
N CYS A 42 -1.09 2.52 1.20
CA CYS A 42 -0.55 3.83 1.60
C CYS A 42 -0.85 4.94 0.59
N ARG A 43 -1.03 4.63 -0.71
CA ARG A 43 -1.27 5.63 -1.77
C ARG A 43 -2.36 6.65 -1.43
N PRO A 44 -3.55 6.25 -0.95
CA PRO A 44 -4.62 7.19 -0.61
C PRO A 44 -4.30 8.18 0.53
N PHE A 45 -3.24 7.95 1.30
CA PHE A 45 -2.84 8.76 2.45
C PHE A 45 -1.58 9.61 2.20
N SER A 46 -0.98 9.55 1.00
CA SER A 46 0.42 9.92 0.87
C SER A 46 0.81 10.76 -0.37
N GLY A 47 -0.12 11.50 -0.95
CA GLY A 47 0.11 12.84 -1.51
C GLY A 47 1.17 12.94 -2.60
N ASN A 48 1.32 11.92 -3.44
CA ASN A 48 2.40 11.87 -4.43
C ASN A 48 2.13 12.65 -5.73
N ASP A 49 0.95 13.29 -5.90
CA ASP A 49 0.67 14.18 -7.03
C ASP A 49 1.29 15.56 -6.82
N ARG A 50 2.62 15.63 -6.88
CA ARG A 50 3.37 16.90 -6.92
C ARG A 50 3.48 17.49 -8.33
N ASN A 51 3.16 16.71 -9.37
CA ASN A 51 3.41 17.05 -10.78
C ASN A 51 2.14 17.31 -11.60
N THR A 52 0.94 17.34 -10.99
CA THR A 52 -0.31 17.68 -11.67
C THR A 52 -0.86 19.01 -11.16
N ASP A 53 -1.34 19.87 -12.06
CA ASP A 53 -1.95 21.16 -11.71
C ASP A 53 -3.21 21.00 -10.84
N ILE A 54 -3.84 19.82 -10.89
CA ILE A 54 -4.95 19.42 -10.03
C ILE A 54 -4.41 18.48 -8.94
N LYS A 55 -4.33 19.00 -7.71
CA LYS A 55 -3.94 18.22 -6.53
C LYS A 55 -5.15 17.47 -5.99
N ILE A 56 -5.12 16.15 -6.05
CA ILE A 56 -6.10 15.33 -5.33
C ILE A 56 -5.67 15.30 -3.86
N PRO A 57 -6.52 15.78 -2.92
CA PRO A 57 -6.17 15.79 -1.52
C PRO A 57 -6.10 14.37 -0.94
N ASP A 58 -5.19 14.18 0.00
CA ASP A 58 -5.08 12.93 0.76
C ASP A 58 -6.33 12.65 1.59
N LEU A 59 -6.55 11.37 1.88
CA LEU A 59 -7.59 10.97 2.82
C LEU A 59 -7.30 11.60 4.20
N PRO A 60 -8.26 12.32 4.79
CA PRO A 60 -8.06 12.94 6.08
C PRO A 60 -7.94 11.88 7.17
N ALA A 61 -7.19 12.19 8.23
CA ALA A 61 -7.01 11.32 9.40
C ALA A 61 -8.34 10.91 10.07
N SER A 62 -9.44 11.62 9.80
CA SER A 62 -10.79 11.22 10.24
C SER A 62 -11.19 9.84 9.73
N PHE A 63 -10.64 9.36 8.61
CA PHE A 63 -10.88 8.00 8.11
C PHE A 63 -10.37 6.91 9.08
N LEU A 64 -9.39 7.24 9.93
CA LEU A 64 -8.85 6.33 10.94
C LEU A 64 -9.73 6.26 12.20
N LYS A 65 -10.76 7.12 12.35
CA LYS A 65 -11.67 7.05 13.51
C LYS A 65 -12.44 5.71 13.52
N GLY A 66 -12.47 5.03 14.67
CA GLY A 66 -13.23 3.79 14.85
C GLY A 66 -12.55 2.51 14.36
N ILE A 67 -11.24 2.55 14.07
CA ILE A 67 -10.42 1.33 13.94
C ILE A 67 -9.89 0.90 15.32
N SER A 68 -9.60 -0.38 15.50
CA SER A 68 -9.04 -0.90 16.77
C SER A 68 -7.60 -0.44 16.99
N GLU A 69 -7.06 -0.66 18.20
CA GLU A 69 -5.68 -0.28 18.50
C GLU A 69 -4.68 -1.08 17.65
N ASP A 70 -4.88 -2.40 17.53
CA ASP A 70 -4.06 -3.24 16.64
C ASP A 70 -4.11 -2.77 15.18
N GLU A 71 -5.26 -2.27 14.72
CA GLU A 71 -5.40 -1.72 13.36
C GLU A 71 -4.67 -0.38 13.20
N LYS A 72 -4.60 0.44 14.26
CA LYS A 72 -3.78 1.66 14.25
C LYS A 72 -2.30 1.33 14.22
N GLU A 73 -1.87 0.38 15.02
CA GLU A 73 -0.47 -0.06 15.04
C GLU A 73 -0.06 -0.57 13.66
N ILE A 74 -0.87 -1.43 13.04
CA ILE A 74 -0.62 -1.88 11.66
C ILE A 74 -0.62 -0.71 10.68
N HIS A 75 -1.54 0.24 10.79
CA HIS A 75 -1.55 1.44 9.94
C HIS A 75 -0.23 2.23 10.06
N GLU A 76 0.25 2.46 11.28
CA GLU A 76 1.50 3.18 11.53
C GLU A 76 2.71 2.42 10.98
N VAL A 77 2.78 1.11 11.20
CA VAL A 77 3.83 0.24 10.68
C VAL A 77 3.87 0.30 9.16
N VAL A 78 2.76 0.09 8.45
CA VAL A 78 2.78 0.07 6.98
C VAL A 78 3.08 1.44 6.37
N MET A 79 2.63 2.52 7.02
CA MET A 79 2.96 3.89 6.61
C MET A 79 4.45 4.20 6.84
N ALA A 80 5.03 3.74 7.95
CA ALA A 80 6.45 3.85 8.23
C ALA A 80 7.27 3.03 7.23
N ASP A 81 6.90 1.77 7.02
CA ASP A 81 7.50 0.84 6.07
C ASP A 81 7.52 1.44 4.67
N ARG A 82 6.41 1.95 4.15
CA ARG A 82 6.41 2.62 2.84
C ARG A 82 7.46 3.73 2.75
N ASN A 83 7.63 4.52 3.81
CA ASN A 83 8.57 5.62 3.86
C ASN A 83 10.04 5.15 3.96
N THR A 84 10.32 4.05 4.66
CA THR A 84 11.69 3.52 4.86
C THR A 84 12.11 2.46 3.84
N LEU A 85 11.20 1.60 3.40
CA LEU A 85 11.47 0.48 2.47
C LEU A 85 11.50 0.88 1.00
N MET A 86 10.70 1.88 0.61
CA MET A 86 10.37 2.07 -0.82
C MET A 86 10.56 3.49 -1.34
N ALA A 87 10.36 4.49 -0.49
CA ALA A 87 10.59 5.88 -0.88
C ALA A 87 12.06 6.31 -0.74
N HIS A 88 12.83 5.62 0.10
CA HIS A 88 14.21 5.95 0.38
C HIS A 88 15.07 4.68 0.34
N SER A 89 15.83 4.49 -0.75
CA SER A 89 17.03 3.62 -0.73
C SER A 89 18.16 4.27 0.10
N ASP A 90 17.81 5.04 1.13
CA ASP A 90 18.78 5.75 1.94
C ASP A 90 19.52 4.73 2.79
N SER A 91 20.83 4.78 2.70
CA SER A 91 21.78 3.97 3.47
C SER A 91 21.54 3.97 4.98
N SER A 92 20.73 4.91 5.50
CA SER A 92 20.28 4.99 6.88
C SER A 92 19.25 3.91 7.27
N ALA A 93 18.36 3.49 6.36
CA ALA A 93 17.33 2.48 6.64
C ALA A 93 17.93 1.08 6.85
N HIS A 94 19.03 0.77 6.14
CA HIS A 94 19.74 -0.49 6.28
C HIS A 94 20.44 -0.67 7.63
N SER A 95 20.65 0.42 8.40
CA SER A 95 21.40 0.39 9.68
C SER A 95 22.63 -0.52 9.57
N LEU A 96 23.47 -0.29 8.55
CA LEU A 96 24.64 -1.12 8.26
C LEU A 96 25.54 -1.21 9.50
N ARG A 97 25.60 -2.38 10.12
CA ARG A 97 26.48 -2.70 11.24
C ARG A 97 27.56 -3.64 10.73
N PRO A 98 28.70 -3.12 10.23
CA PRO A 98 29.80 -3.99 9.86
C PRO A 98 30.37 -4.65 11.12
N GLU A 99 30.34 -5.97 11.17
CA GLU A 99 30.99 -6.76 12.21
C GLU A 99 32.27 -7.39 11.65
N VAL A 100 33.30 -7.51 12.48
CA VAL A 100 34.52 -8.23 12.11
C VAL A 100 34.45 -9.62 12.68
N TRP A 101 34.26 -10.61 11.81
CA TRP A 101 34.27 -12.00 12.18
C TRP A 101 35.70 -12.53 12.10
N LYS A 102 36.17 -13.19 13.16
CA LYS A 102 37.46 -13.86 13.17
C LYS A 102 37.26 -15.34 12.88
N ILE A 103 37.64 -15.78 11.68
CA ILE A 103 37.58 -17.18 11.27
C ILE A 103 39.02 -17.68 11.13
N LYS A 104 39.45 -18.51 12.09
CA LYS A 104 40.86 -18.95 12.23
C LYS A 104 41.80 -17.73 12.33
N GLU A 105 42.75 -17.58 11.42
CA GLU A 105 43.70 -16.46 11.37
C GLU A 105 43.21 -15.26 10.56
N HIS A 106 42.08 -15.37 9.87
CA HIS A 106 41.58 -14.33 8.99
C HIS A 106 40.49 -13.50 9.68
N LYS A 107 40.57 -12.18 9.50
CA LYS A 107 39.49 -11.25 9.86
C LYS A 107 38.69 -10.95 8.60
N ILE A 108 37.40 -11.22 8.63
CA ILE A 108 36.49 -10.90 7.52
C ILE A 108 35.51 -9.85 8.03
N MET A 109 35.39 -8.75 7.29
CA MET A 109 34.37 -7.74 7.55
C MET A 109 33.06 -8.23 6.94
N MET A 110 32.04 -8.42 7.77
CA MET A 110 30.70 -8.79 7.34
C MET A 110 29.77 -7.60 7.50
N PRO A 111 29.23 -7.04 6.40
CA PRO A 111 28.18 -6.03 6.50
C PRO A 111 26.86 -6.70 6.91
N TRP A 112 26.46 -6.54 8.18
CA TRP A 112 25.09 -6.85 8.60
C TRP A 112 24.19 -5.65 8.34
N LYS A 113 22.96 -5.90 7.89
CA LYS A 113 21.91 -4.89 7.75
C LYS A 113 20.65 -5.38 8.46
N ASN A 114 19.84 -4.46 8.97
CA ASN A 114 18.47 -4.80 9.35
C ASN A 114 17.76 -5.35 8.12
N ASP A 115 17.01 -6.45 8.27
CA ASP A 115 16.18 -6.97 7.20
C ASP A 115 14.94 -6.08 7.07
N THR A 116 15.13 -4.95 6.41
CA THR A 116 14.05 -4.01 6.14
C THR A 116 12.96 -4.66 5.30
N LYS A 117 13.23 -5.79 4.62
CA LYS A 117 12.29 -6.46 3.70
C LYS A 117 11.45 -7.55 4.34
N ALA A 118 11.56 -7.76 5.65
CA ALA A 118 10.77 -8.76 6.35
C ALA A 118 9.27 -8.52 6.06
N PRO A 119 8.57 -9.48 5.40
CA PRO A 119 7.14 -9.38 5.18
C PRO A 119 6.39 -9.26 6.51
N LEU A 120 5.18 -8.70 6.49
CA LEU A 120 4.31 -8.77 7.65
C LEU A 120 4.14 -10.24 8.10
N THR A 121 4.01 -10.45 9.41
CA THR A 121 3.68 -11.79 9.92
C THR A 121 2.27 -12.19 9.47
N LYS A 122 1.93 -13.47 9.64
CA LYS A 122 0.59 -13.96 9.30
C LYS A 122 -0.49 -13.24 10.12
N GLU A 123 -0.24 -13.03 11.41
CA GLU A 123 -1.13 -12.34 12.34
C GLU A 123 -1.31 -10.88 11.93
N ALA A 124 -0.22 -10.19 11.61
CA ALA A 124 -0.24 -8.82 11.11
C ALA A 124 -0.99 -8.73 9.76
N THR A 125 -0.81 -9.69 8.86
CA THR A 125 -1.51 -9.76 7.57
C THR A 125 -3.01 -9.95 7.74
N LEU A 126 -3.46 -10.72 8.75
CA LEU A 126 -4.89 -10.87 9.08
C LEU A 126 -5.51 -9.54 9.55
N ILE A 127 -4.81 -8.84 10.47
CA ILE A 127 -5.26 -7.54 10.97
C ILE A 127 -5.28 -6.52 9.81
N PHE A 128 -4.23 -6.51 8.98
CA PHE A 128 -4.15 -5.68 7.79
C PHE A 128 -5.29 -5.94 6.80
N GLN A 129 -5.62 -7.22 6.53
CA GLN A 129 -6.71 -7.59 5.63
C GLN A 129 -8.05 -7.01 6.12
N SER A 130 -8.32 -7.08 7.43
CA SER A 130 -9.50 -6.45 8.06
C SER A 130 -9.49 -4.93 7.91
N LEU A 131 -8.35 -4.31 8.22
CA LEU A 131 -8.17 -2.87 8.11
C LEU A 131 -8.40 -2.35 6.68
N ALA A 132 -7.77 -2.98 5.69
CA ALA A 132 -7.92 -2.62 4.27
C ALA A 132 -9.39 -2.73 3.83
N LYS A 133 -10.09 -3.79 4.27
CA LYS A 133 -11.53 -3.96 4.02
C LYS A 133 -12.36 -2.85 4.66
N LYS A 134 -12.08 -2.47 5.92
CA LYS A 134 -12.78 -1.36 6.60
C LYS A 134 -12.56 -0.03 5.88
N MET A 135 -11.32 0.27 5.47
CA MET A 135 -11.01 1.47 4.71
C MET A 135 -11.73 1.50 3.37
N TRP A 136 -11.75 0.35 2.68
CA TRP A 136 -12.48 0.18 1.43
C TRP A 136 -13.97 0.54 1.59
N TYR A 137 -14.65 -0.03 2.60
CA TYR A 137 -16.07 0.29 2.85
C TYR A 137 -16.29 1.74 3.25
N LYS A 138 -15.42 2.33 4.07
CA LYS A 138 -15.52 3.74 4.44
C LYS A 138 -15.46 4.65 3.22
N VAL A 139 -14.55 4.38 2.29
CA VAL A 139 -14.45 5.16 1.05
C VAL A 139 -15.71 5.02 0.20
N ILE A 140 -16.28 3.81 0.07
CA ILE A 140 -17.54 3.60 -0.66
C ILE A 140 -18.68 4.42 -0.03
N ILE A 141 -18.80 4.36 1.29
CA ILE A 141 -19.87 5.06 2.03
C ILE A 141 -19.72 6.58 1.85
N GLU A 142 -18.52 7.12 2.02
CA GLU A 142 -18.28 8.55 1.85
C GLU A 142 -18.45 8.99 0.39
N HIS A 143 -18.06 8.16 -0.57
CA HIS A 143 -18.31 8.43 -1.98
C HIS A 143 -19.80 8.52 -2.27
N LYS A 144 -20.59 7.51 -1.87
CA LYS A 144 -22.06 7.52 -2.05
C LYS A 144 -22.76 8.72 -1.41
N LYS A 145 -22.26 9.22 -0.28
CA LYS A 145 -22.80 10.42 0.37
C LYS A 145 -22.54 11.69 -0.43
N ARG A 146 -21.33 11.81 -0.98
CA ARG A 146 -20.87 13.02 -1.69
C ARG A 146 -21.21 13.03 -3.17
N GLU A 147 -21.36 11.87 -3.77
CA GLU A 147 -21.64 11.70 -5.19
C GLU A 147 -22.82 12.56 -5.67
N PRO A 148 -24.00 12.58 -4.99
CA PRO A 148 -25.11 13.46 -5.38
C PRO A 148 -24.75 14.96 -5.40
N GLU A 149 -23.97 15.42 -4.43
CA GLU A 149 -23.52 16.82 -4.33
C GLU A 149 -22.45 17.16 -5.37
N MET A 150 -21.71 16.15 -5.83
CA MET A 150 -20.62 16.31 -6.80
C MET A 150 -21.11 16.28 -8.24
N LEU A 151 -22.19 15.53 -8.54
CA LEU A 151 -22.73 15.38 -9.89
C LEU A 151 -22.99 16.72 -10.60
N GLN A 152 -23.42 17.75 -9.86
CA GLN A 152 -23.67 19.09 -10.41
C GLN A 152 -22.41 19.79 -10.97
N TYR A 153 -21.21 19.33 -10.62
CA TYR A 153 -19.94 19.90 -11.07
C TYR A 153 -19.31 19.16 -12.24
N PHE A 154 -19.89 18.03 -12.67
CA PHE A 154 -19.38 17.24 -13.77
C PHE A 154 -20.32 17.34 -14.98
N THR A 155 -19.73 17.33 -16.17
CA THR A 155 -20.51 17.28 -17.41
C THR A 155 -21.07 15.87 -17.57
N GLU A 156 -22.38 15.78 -17.79
CA GLU A 156 -23.01 14.54 -18.23
C GLU A 156 -22.58 14.27 -19.68
N ILE A 157 -22.02 13.09 -19.91
CA ILE A 157 -21.62 12.63 -21.25
C ILE A 157 -22.50 11.42 -21.55
N GLU A 158 -23.25 11.49 -22.64
CA GLU A 158 -24.06 10.37 -23.12
C GLU A 158 -23.15 9.23 -23.59
N MET A 159 -23.51 7.98 -23.27
CA MET A 159 -22.69 6.82 -23.66
C MET A 159 -22.43 6.76 -25.18
N ASP A 160 -23.39 7.21 -25.98
CA ASP A 160 -23.29 7.22 -27.44
C ASP A 160 -22.15 8.12 -27.95
N GLN A 161 -21.87 9.24 -27.25
CA GLN A 161 -20.77 10.15 -27.59
C GLN A 161 -19.39 9.53 -27.32
N ILE A 162 -19.29 8.64 -26.33
CA ILE A 162 -18.03 7.95 -25.97
C ILE A 162 -17.69 6.88 -27.02
N ILE A 163 -18.70 6.23 -27.59
CA ILE A 163 -18.53 5.18 -28.61
C ILE A 163 -18.02 5.80 -29.93
N GLU A 164 -18.58 6.93 -30.36
CA GLU A 164 -18.15 7.63 -31.58
C GLU A 164 -16.69 8.14 -31.51
N GLU A 165 -16.24 8.63 -30.34
CA GLU A 165 -14.84 9.02 -30.12
C GLU A 165 -13.86 7.84 -30.10
N GLY A 166 -14.33 6.64 -29.72
CA GLY A 166 -13.53 5.41 -29.71
C GLY A 166 -13.33 4.82 -31.11
N GLU A 167 -14.30 5.03 -32.01
CA GLU A 167 -14.21 4.57 -33.41
C GLU A 167 -13.37 5.50 -34.29
N THR A 168 -13.43 6.83 -34.06
CA THR A 168 -12.63 7.81 -34.83
C THR A 168 -11.13 7.78 -34.54
N LYS A 169 -10.69 7.24 -33.39
CA LYS A 169 -9.26 7.08 -33.06
C LYS A 169 -8.62 5.79 -33.57
N ASN A 170 -9.41 4.89 -34.14
CA ASN A 170 -8.96 3.61 -34.70
C ASN A 170 -9.13 3.53 -36.24
N GLY A 171 -9.41 4.66 -36.89
CA GLY A 171 -9.52 4.80 -38.35
C GLY A 171 -8.25 5.34 -39.00
#